data_AF-A0A2H0H5F7-F1
#
_entry.id   AF-A0A2H0H5F7-F1
#
_cell.length_a   1.000
_cell.length_b   1.000
_cell.length_c   1.000
_cell.angle_alpha   90.00
_cell.angle_beta   90.00
_cell.angle_gamma   90.00
#
_symmetry.space_group_name_H-M   'P 1'
#
loop_
_entity.id
_entity.type
_entity.pdbx_description
1 polymer ?
#
loop_
_entity_poly.entity_id
_entity_poly.type
_entity_poly.pdbx_seq_one_letter_code
_entity_poly.pdbx_strand_id
1 'polypeptide(L)'
;MTAMAQTGNPFVDGTFETTEDANGNLRQLHYLSGGDGLFAIYVIDQDGKATMNYIHKDYQGSFETITNHKGEVVERLSFDPWGRRRNPTNWTFNNV
;
A
#
# COMPACT_ATOMS: atom_id res chain seq x y z
N MET A 1 13.08 -4.07 -17.24
CA MET A 1 11.73 -3.55 -16.92
C MET A 1 10.84 -4.77 -16.85
N THR A 2 10.83 -5.46 -15.70
CA THR A 2 10.22 -6.78 -15.59
C THR A 2 8.79 -6.59 -15.09
N ALA A 3 7.85 -6.88 -15.98
CA ALA A 3 6.44 -6.95 -15.64
C ALA A 3 6.24 -7.97 -14.52
N MET A 4 5.54 -7.56 -13.46
CA MET A 4 5.15 -8.47 -12.38
C MET A 4 4.11 -9.45 -12.95
N ALA A 5 4.45 -10.73 -13.00
CA ALA A 5 3.48 -11.76 -13.30
C ALA A 5 2.63 -11.98 -12.05
N GLN A 6 1.37 -11.54 -12.07
CA GLN A 6 0.42 -11.83 -11.00
C GLN A 6 -0.11 -13.25 -11.20
N THR A 7 0.58 -14.24 -10.66
CA THR A 7 0.16 -15.64 -10.67
C THR A 7 -1.00 -15.83 -9.69
N GLY A 8 -2.23 -15.78 -10.22
CA GLY A 8 -3.51 -16.24 -9.66
C GLY A 8 -3.61 -16.41 -8.14
N ASN A 9 -4.13 -15.38 -7.46
CA ASN A 9 -4.28 -15.37 -6.00
C ASN A 9 -5.61 -16.06 -5.58
N PRO A 10 -5.63 -16.83 -4.47
CA PRO A 10 -6.86 -17.10 -3.76
C PRO A 10 -7.34 -15.80 -3.11
N PHE A 11 -8.27 -15.12 -3.76
CA PHE A 11 -8.99 -13.99 -3.19
C PHE A 11 -9.97 -14.52 -2.16
N VAL A 12 -9.61 -14.42 -0.88
CA VAL A 12 -10.58 -14.68 0.20
C VAL A 12 -11.19 -13.33 0.56
N ASP A 13 -12.40 -13.09 0.05
CA ASP A 13 -13.30 -12.01 0.49
C ASP A 13 -12.80 -10.56 0.26
N GLY A 14 -11.77 -10.34 -0.57
CA GLY A 14 -11.23 -9.00 -0.86
C GLY A 14 -10.51 -8.32 0.31
N THR A 15 -10.43 -8.98 1.48
CA THR A 15 -9.72 -8.52 2.68
C THR A 15 -8.35 -9.16 2.83
N PHE A 16 -8.04 -10.14 1.99
CA PHE A 16 -6.79 -10.89 2.04
C PHE A 16 -6.26 -11.20 0.64
N GLU A 17 -4.96 -11.05 0.46
CA GLU A 17 -4.24 -11.53 -0.72
C GLU A 17 -2.89 -12.12 -0.36
N THR A 18 -2.45 -13.11 -1.14
CA THR A 18 -1.06 -13.56 -1.15
C THR A 18 -0.43 -13.12 -2.46
N THR A 19 0.74 -12.49 -2.40
CA THR A 19 1.50 -12.06 -3.58
C THR A 19 2.84 -12.78 -3.62
N GLU A 20 3.33 -13.05 -4.82
CA GLU A 20 4.64 -13.66 -5.07
C GLU A 20 5.47 -12.67 -5.89
N ASP A 21 6.71 -12.41 -5.47
CA ASP A 21 7.64 -11.59 -6.25
C ASP A 21 8.34 -12.40 -7.35
N ALA A 22 9.09 -11.73 -8.24
CA ALA A 22 9.78 -12.40 -9.34
C ALA A 22 10.87 -13.40 -8.90
N ASN A 23 11.25 -13.39 -7.63
CA ASN A 23 12.22 -14.32 -7.04
C ASN A 23 11.54 -15.49 -6.31
N GLY A 24 10.21 -15.57 -6.33
CA GLY A 24 9.42 -16.58 -5.64
C GLY A 24 9.16 -16.28 -4.16
N ASN A 25 9.46 -15.07 -3.69
CA ASN A 25 9.20 -14.72 -2.30
C ASN A 25 7.72 -14.39 -2.11
N LEU A 26 7.09 -15.04 -1.13
CA LEU A 26 5.69 -14.83 -0.81
C LEU A 26 5.48 -13.69 0.19
N ARG A 27 4.36 -12.98 0.06
CA ARG A 27 3.88 -12.00 1.02
C ARG A 27 2.37 -12.13 1.17
N GLN A 28 1.91 -12.10 2.41
CA GLN A 28 0.49 -12.08 2.75
C GLN A 28 0.11 -10.65 3.12
N LEU A 29 -0.96 -10.13 2.53
CA LEU A 29 -1.49 -8.80 2.82
C LEU A 29 -2.91 -8.95 3.37
N HIS A 30 -3.15 -8.32 4.50
CA HIS A 30 -4.46 -8.24 5.14
C HIS A 30 -4.91 -6.78 5.13
N TYR A 31 -6.01 -6.53 4.43
CA TYR A 31 -6.62 -5.21 4.29
C TYR A 31 -7.57 -4.96 5.46
N LEU A 32 -7.20 -4.00 6.32
CA LEU A 32 -7.98 -3.62 7.48
C LEU A 32 -8.82 -2.38 7.16
N SER A 33 -10.14 -2.59 7.09
CA SER A 33 -11.13 -1.55 6.76
C SER A 33 -12.09 -1.31 7.92
N GLY A 34 -12.50 -0.06 8.11
CA GLY A 34 -13.54 0.35 9.07
C GLY A 34 -14.69 1.07 8.38
N GLY A 35 -15.50 1.82 9.13
CA GLY A 35 -16.62 2.59 8.59
C GLY A 35 -16.22 3.60 7.50
N ASP A 36 -15.03 4.20 7.64
CA ASP A 36 -14.45 5.16 6.68
C ASP A 36 -13.52 4.51 5.64
N GLY A 37 -13.65 3.19 5.45
CA GLY A 37 -12.88 2.39 4.49
C GLY A 37 -11.52 1.92 5.00
N LEU A 38 -10.61 1.61 4.06
CA LEU A 38 -9.27 1.09 4.36
C LEU A 38 -8.48 2.07 5.23
N PHE A 39 -7.92 1.59 6.35
CA PHE A 39 -7.11 2.40 7.27
C PHE A 39 -5.75 1.78 7.59
N ALA A 40 -5.57 0.48 7.36
CA ALA A 40 -4.28 -0.17 7.53
C ALA A 40 -4.12 -1.40 6.64
N ILE A 41 -2.86 -1.75 6.36
CA ILE A 41 -2.49 -3.00 5.70
C ILE A 41 -1.47 -3.70 6.59
N TYR A 42 -1.80 -4.93 6.97
CA TYR A 42 -0.90 -5.81 7.70
C TYR A 42 -0.23 -6.78 6.73
N VAL A 43 1.09 -6.77 6.71
CA VAL A 43 1.89 -7.53 5.75
C VAL A 43 2.75 -8.55 6.49
N ILE A 44 2.67 -9.81 6.10
CA ILE A 44 3.58 -10.87 6.57
C ILE A 44 4.44 -11.30 5.39
N ASP A 45 5.77 -11.26 5.55
CA ASP A 45 6.69 -11.80 4.54
C ASP A 45 6.86 -13.32 4.67
N GLN A 46 7.59 -13.91 3.73
CA GLN A 46 7.88 -15.34 3.69
C GLN A 46 8.59 -15.87 4.94
N ASP A 47 9.34 -15.02 5.63
CA ASP A 47 10.09 -15.35 6.85
C ASP A 47 9.19 -15.23 8.10
N GLY A 48 7.91 -14.87 7.91
CA GLY A 48 6.93 -14.69 8.98
C GLY A 48 7.04 -13.34 9.68
N LYS A 49 7.84 -12.40 9.17
CA LYS A 49 7.99 -11.07 9.76
C LYS A 49 6.77 -10.21 9.40
N ALA A 50 6.14 -9.71 10.45
CA ALA A 50 4.97 -8.88 10.36
C ALA A 50 5.30 -7.38 10.32
N THR A 51 4.64 -6.64 9.43
CA THR A 51 4.70 -5.19 9.33
C THR A 51 3.30 -4.60 9.26
N MET A 52 3.02 -3.62 10.12
CA MET A 52 1.78 -2.86 10.08
C MET A 52 2.02 -1.50 9.43
N ASN A 53 1.26 -1.19 8.38
CA ASN A 53 1.27 0.09 7.69
C ASN A 53 -0.09 0.76 7.85
N TYR A 54 -0.12 1.95 8.44
CA TYR A 54 -1.32 2.76 8.62
C TYR A 54 -1.45 3.76 7.48
N ILE A 55 -2.64 3.86 6.92
CA ILE A 55 -2.96 4.73 5.79
C ILE A 55 -3.72 5.94 6.31
N HIS A 56 -3.13 7.11 6.09
CA HIS A 56 -3.73 8.40 6.39
C HIS A 56 -4.28 9.01 5.10
N LYS A 57 -5.51 9.51 5.19
CA LYS A 57 -6.22 10.15 4.08
C LYS A 57 -6.29 11.65 4.32
N ASP A 58 -6.27 12.42 3.22
CA ASP A 58 -6.64 13.83 3.27
C ASP A 58 -8.16 14.01 3.44
N TYR A 59 -8.59 15.26 3.54
CA TYR A 59 -10.00 15.61 3.73
C TYR A 59 -10.91 15.12 2.58
N GLN A 60 -10.37 14.90 1.39
CA GLN A 60 -11.12 14.42 0.22
C GLN A 60 -11.11 12.89 0.14
N GLY A 61 -10.48 12.20 1.09
CA GLY A 61 -10.35 10.75 1.12
C GLY A 61 -9.21 10.19 0.28
N SER A 62 -8.36 11.05 -0.29
CA SER A 62 -7.19 10.62 -1.06
C SER A 62 -6.09 10.14 -0.10
N PHE A 63 -5.36 9.10 -0.46
CA PHE A 63 -4.24 8.65 0.36
C PHE A 63 -3.13 9.69 0.37
N GLU A 64 -2.60 10.01 1.55
CA GLU A 64 -1.67 11.13 1.73
C GLU A 64 -0.39 10.69 2.44
N THR A 65 -0.49 9.91 3.51
CA THR A 65 0.68 9.46 4.26
C THR A 65 0.53 8.00 4.68
N ILE A 66 1.62 7.25 4.65
CA ILE A 66 1.70 5.90 5.23
C ILE A 66 2.68 5.93 6.40
N THR A 67 2.28 5.43 7.56
CA THR A 67 3.15 5.33 8.74
C THR A 67 3.33 3.90 9.20
N ASN A 68 4.46 3.60 9.84
CA ASN A 68 4.67 2.32 10.50
C ASN A 68 4.02 2.29 11.90
N HIS A 69 4.15 1.15 12.59
CA HIS A 69 3.67 0.95 13.97
C HIS A 69 4.28 1.88 15.03
N LYS A 70 5.36 2.60 14.71
CA LYS A 70 5.97 3.60 15.60
C LYS A 70 5.51 5.04 15.29
N GLY A 71 4.63 5.20 14.29
CA GLY A 71 4.21 6.52 13.80
C GLY A 71 5.25 7.21 12.91
N GLU A 72 6.32 6.51 12.50
CA GLU A 72 7.29 7.06 11.56
C GLU A 72 6.73 6.98 10.14
N VAL A 73 6.97 8.03 9.35
CA VAL A 73 6.50 8.12 7.98
C VAL A 73 7.31 7.17 7.10
N VAL A 74 6.63 6.20 6.49
CA VAL A 74 7.18 5.24 5.52
C VAL A 74 7.13 5.83 4.12
N GLU A 75 6.00 6.44 3.77
CA GLU A 75 5.78 7.00 2.44
C GLU A 75 4.82 8.19 2.51
N ARG A 76 5.01 9.15 1.59
CA ARG A 76 4.03 10.20 1.32
C ARG A 76 3.52 10.08 -0.11
N LEU A 77 2.24 10.37 -0.26
CA LEU A 77 1.49 10.27 -1.49
C LEU A 77 0.93 11.64 -1.81
N SER A 78 0.87 11.96 -3.09
CA SER A 78 0.28 13.20 -3.53
C SER A 78 -0.28 13.03 -4.92
N PHE A 79 -1.45 13.61 -5.13
CA PHE A 79 -2.20 13.50 -6.37
C PHE A 79 -2.65 14.89 -6.82
N ASP A 80 -2.73 15.08 -8.13
CA ASP A 80 -3.42 16.24 -8.70
C ASP A 80 -4.96 16.04 -8.63
N PRO A 81 -5.77 17.07 -8.95
CA PRO A 81 -7.22 16.96 -8.89
C PRO A 81 -7.85 15.88 -9.78
N TRP A 82 -7.10 15.33 -10.74
CA TRP A 82 -7.53 14.26 -11.64
C TRP A 82 -6.98 12.89 -11.21
N GLY A 83 -6.37 12.80 -10.03
CA GLY A 83 -5.84 11.55 -9.47
C GLY A 83 -4.47 11.15 -10.04
N ARG A 84 -3.80 12.01 -10.82
CA ARG A 84 -2.45 11.71 -11.30
C ARG A 84 -1.46 11.88 -10.16
N ARG A 85 -0.60 10.87 -9.96
CA ARG A 85 0.43 10.91 -8.94
C ARG A 85 1.45 12.01 -9.21
N ARG A 86 1.78 12.78 -8.18
CA ARG A 86 2.81 13.84 -8.18
C ARG A 86 3.78 13.61 -7.03
N ASN A 87 4.95 14.22 -7.13
CA ASN A 87 5.95 14.18 -6.08
C ASN A 87 5.39 14.85 -4.81
N PRO A 88 5.37 14.17 -3.65
CA PRO A 88 4.76 14.72 -2.44
C PRO A 88 5.52 15.92 -1.86
N THR A 89 6.80 16.08 -2.17
CA THR A 89 7.66 17.14 -1.62
C THR A 89 7.57 18.43 -2.42
N ASN A 90 7.50 18.35 -3.75
CA ASN A 90 7.58 19.53 -4.63
C ASN A 90 6.42 19.66 -5.63
N TRP A 91 5.47 18.71 -5.62
CA TRP A 91 4.26 18.69 -6.45
C TRP A 91 4.50 18.69 -7.95
N THR A 92 5.71 18.37 -8.39
CA THR A 92 6.03 18.16 -9.80
C THR A 92 5.69 16.73 -10.22
N PHE A 93 5.61 16.49 -11.53
CA PHE A 93 5.39 15.16 -12.10
C PHE A 93 6.68 14.42 -12.46
N ASN A 94 7.84 14.97 -12.10
CA ASN A 94 9.13 14.38 -12.45
C ASN A 94 9.53 13.30 -11.45
N ASN A 95 9.97 12.14 -11.95
CA ASN A 95 10.44 11.01 -11.16
C ASN A 95 9.42 10.54 -10.10
N VAL A 96 8.19 10.30 -10.54
CA VAL A 96 7.03 9.83 -9.75
C VAL A 96 6.55 8.50 -10.28
#